data_AF-K0K7P8-F1
#
_entry.id   AF-K0K7P8-F1
#
_cell.length_a   1.000
_cell.length_b   1.000
_cell.length_c   1.000
_cell.angle_alpha   90.00
_cell.angle_beta   90.00
_cell.angle_gamma   90.00
#
_symmetry.space_group_name_H-M   'P 1'
#
loop_
_entity.id
_entity.type
_entity.pdbx_description
1 polymer ?
#
loop_
_entity_poly.entity_id
_entity_poly.type
_entity_poly.pdbx_seq_one_letter_code
_entity_poly.pdbx_strand_id
1 'polypeptide(L)'
;MIQPTLLALRTNLFTDYASFFIVAQADPLLDKFAELAAAHDMSWLHRREAVFDVCCALTVQGVALADLAPAALIHHGHETRGVKRPCGQARGTRTGSSDHLPGMSCTAWGTSLTGHPRPCAPRCTAVKMPEGLAEELAKADRLGVKPVAPGTAEFDVVIDNVVVKWAVREDGSLVVVPKNIDGAGEISHSVLTRGAPVRAAGEASIGGNAQIGYFGLKITNHSGHFWPSLESLQIGLDAFAAAGVRF
;
A
#
# COMPACT_ATOMS: atom_id res chain seq x y z
N MET A 1 0.81 22.97 27.99
CA MET A 1 0.73 21.59 27.45
C MET A 1 1.66 21.55 26.25
N ILE A 2 2.62 20.61 26.20
CA ILE A 2 3.53 20.48 25.05
C ILE A 2 2.77 19.69 23.97
N GLN A 3 2.46 20.32 22.84
CA GLN A 3 1.81 19.67 21.70
C GLN A 3 2.87 19.36 20.64
N PRO A 4 3.32 18.10 20.51
CA PRO A 4 4.26 17.72 19.47
C PRO A 4 3.59 17.79 18.10
N THR A 5 4.37 18.10 17.07
CA THR A 5 3.89 18.02 15.68
C THR A 5 3.75 16.56 15.25
N LEU A 6 2.90 16.31 14.25
CA LEU A 6 2.75 14.98 13.66
C LEU A 6 4.09 14.41 13.15
N LEU A 7 4.90 15.28 12.54
CA LEU A 7 6.26 14.92 12.10
C LEU A 7 7.09 14.42 13.28
N ALA A 8 7.12 15.16 14.39
CA ALA A 8 7.89 14.78 15.58
C ALA A 8 7.42 13.45 16.18
N LEU A 9 6.12 13.16 16.19
CA LEU A 9 5.60 11.88 16.67
C LEU A 9 5.99 10.71 15.77
N ARG A 10 5.99 10.89 14.43
CA ARG A 10 6.25 9.81 13.48
C ARG A 10 7.73 9.57 13.19
N THR A 11 8.61 10.54 13.46
CA THR A 11 10.07 10.37 13.30
C THR A 11 10.73 9.75 14.52
N ASN A 12 10.04 9.71 15.67
CA ASN A 12 10.57 9.14 16.91
C ASN A 12 9.98 7.75 17.19
N LEU A 13 10.82 6.86 17.72
CA LEU A 13 10.41 5.50 18.10
C LEU A 13 9.83 5.50 19.52
N PHE A 14 8.51 5.64 19.62
CA PHE A 14 7.80 5.47 20.87
C PHE A 14 7.27 4.04 20.98
N THR A 15 7.95 3.19 21.73
CA THR A 15 7.48 1.81 22.00
C THR A 15 6.25 1.88 22.89
N ASP A 16 5.15 1.23 22.48
CA ASP A 16 3.88 1.16 23.22
C ASP A 16 3.27 2.51 23.60
N TYR A 17 3.55 3.55 22.82
CA TYR A 17 3.02 4.90 23.00
C TYR A 17 1.51 4.93 23.26
N ALA A 18 0.74 4.24 22.42
CA ALA A 18 -0.72 4.25 22.50
C ALA A 18 -1.21 3.72 23.84
N SER A 19 -0.62 2.64 24.35
CA SER A 19 -0.97 2.06 25.65
C SER A 19 -0.70 3.04 26.79
N PHE A 20 0.46 3.72 26.78
CA PHE A 20 0.77 4.73 27.78
C PHE A 20 -0.13 5.95 27.68
N PHE A 21 -0.44 6.38 26.45
CA PHE A 21 -1.29 7.54 26.21
C PHE A 21 -2.72 7.29 26.69
N ILE A 22 -3.30 6.12 26.41
CA ILE A 22 -4.65 5.74 26.87
C ILE A 22 -4.74 5.85 28.40
N VAL A 23 -3.79 5.23 29.11
CA VAL A 23 -3.74 5.28 30.58
C VAL A 23 -3.55 6.72 31.09
N ALA A 24 -2.69 7.50 30.45
CA ALA A 24 -2.39 8.87 30.87
C ALA A 24 -3.55 9.86 30.60
N GLN A 25 -4.28 9.66 29.49
CA GLN A 25 -5.40 10.51 29.11
C GLN A 25 -6.62 10.24 29.99
N ALA A 26 -6.77 9.01 30.51
CA ALA A 26 -7.88 8.59 31.38
C ALA A 26 -9.26 8.94 30.78
N ASP A 27 -9.41 8.77 29.47
CA ASP A 27 -10.63 9.06 28.71
C ASP A 27 -11.43 7.76 28.49
N PRO A 28 -12.63 7.61 29.12
CA PRO A 28 -13.44 6.41 28.99
C PRO A 28 -13.89 6.09 27.56
N LEU A 29 -14.02 7.11 26.70
CA LEU A 29 -14.35 6.89 25.29
C LEU A 29 -13.17 6.30 24.54
N LEU A 30 -11.95 6.68 24.91
CA LEU A 30 -10.73 6.16 24.33
C LEU A 30 -10.48 4.71 24.76
N ASP A 31 -10.76 4.36 26.01
CA ASP A 31 -10.76 2.97 26.49
C ASP A 31 -11.72 2.10 25.67
N LYS A 32 -12.97 2.56 25.54
CA LYS A 32 -13.99 1.86 24.74
C LYS A 32 -13.61 1.74 23.27
N PHE A 33 -12.98 2.76 22.69
CA PHE A 33 -12.47 2.69 21.32
C PHE A 33 -11.39 1.60 21.19
N ALA A 34 -10.44 1.53 22.13
CA ALA A 34 -9.40 0.51 22.11
C ALA A 34 -9.97 -0.92 22.23
N GLU A 35 -11.00 -1.11 23.06
CA GLU A 35 -11.74 -2.38 23.15
C GLU A 35 -12.43 -2.76 21.83
N LEU A 36 -13.12 -1.80 21.20
CA LEU A 36 -13.78 -2.01 19.90
C LEU A 36 -12.76 -2.34 18.80
N ALA A 37 -11.63 -1.62 18.77
CA ALA A 37 -10.55 -1.89 17.83
C ALA A 37 -9.96 -3.30 18.06
N ALA A 38 -9.80 -3.72 19.32
CA ALA A 38 -9.31 -5.06 19.65
C ALA A 38 -10.29 -6.17 19.20
N ALA A 39 -11.60 -5.93 19.30
CA ALA A 39 -12.64 -6.89 18.91
C ALA A 39 -12.93 -6.93 17.40
N HIS A 40 -12.44 -5.97 16.64
CA HIS A 40 -12.70 -5.87 15.20
C HIS A 40 -12.03 -7.00 14.42
N ASP A 41 -12.71 -7.53 13.39
CA ASP A 41 -12.19 -8.58 12.50
C ASP A 41 -11.16 -8.02 11.51
N MET A 42 -9.98 -7.72 12.03
CA MET A 42 -8.83 -7.22 11.29
C MET A 42 -7.54 -7.83 11.83
N SER A 43 -6.49 -7.79 11.01
CA SER A 43 -5.16 -8.19 11.45
C SER A 43 -4.77 -7.45 12.74
N TRP A 44 -4.05 -8.13 13.63
CA TRP A 44 -3.58 -7.53 14.90
C TRP A 44 -2.80 -6.23 14.68
N LEU A 45 -2.02 -6.21 13.59
CA LEU A 45 -1.20 -5.08 13.22
C LEU A 45 -2.07 -3.86 12.88
N HIS A 46 -3.14 -4.07 12.13
CA HIS A 46 -4.10 -3.02 11.80
C HIS A 46 -4.86 -2.50 13.02
N ARG A 47 -5.23 -3.39 13.94
CA ARG A 47 -5.88 -3.00 15.20
C ARG A 47 -4.96 -2.09 16.02
N ARG A 48 -3.67 -2.43 16.14
CA ARG A 48 -2.68 -1.61 16.86
C ARG A 48 -2.46 -0.24 16.23
N GLU A 49 -2.40 -0.18 14.92
CA GLU A 49 -2.17 1.09 14.23
C GLU A 49 -3.36 2.03 14.28
N ALA A 50 -4.58 1.51 14.14
CA ALA A 50 -5.79 2.31 14.31
C ALA A 50 -5.81 3.02 15.67
N VAL A 51 -5.46 2.29 16.74
CA VAL A 51 -5.35 2.86 18.10
C VAL A 51 -4.20 3.87 18.19
N PHE A 52 -3.05 3.58 17.58
CA PHE A 52 -1.92 4.49 17.55
C PHE A 52 -2.23 5.81 16.83
N ASP A 53 -2.85 5.78 15.65
CA ASP A 53 -3.14 6.99 14.88
C ASP A 53 -4.21 7.85 15.57
N VAL A 54 -5.22 7.26 16.22
CA VAL A 54 -6.16 8.02 17.05
C VAL A 54 -5.42 8.69 18.20
N CYS A 55 -4.56 7.97 18.93
CA CYS A 55 -3.76 8.57 20.00
C CYS A 55 -2.85 9.70 19.48
N CYS A 56 -2.22 9.54 18.32
CA CYS A 56 -1.43 10.59 17.70
C CYS A 56 -2.29 11.80 17.30
N ALA A 57 -3.49 11.60 16.76
CA ALA A 57 -4.39 12.69 16.41
C ALA A 57 -4.80 13.51 17.64
N LEU A 58 -5.18 12.83 18.72
CA LEU A 58 -5.52 13.46 20.00
C LEU A 58 -4.34 14.25 20.58
N THR A 59 -3.12 13.71 20.50
CA THR A 59 -1.92 14.39 21.00
C THR A 59 -1.53 15.61 20.18
N VAL A 60 -1.57 15.50 18.85
CA VAL A 60 -1.21 16.61 17.95
C VAL A 60 -2.21 17.76 18.08
N GLN A 61 -3.50 17.44 18.24
CA GLN A 61 -4.55 18.44 18.38
C GLN A 61 -4.74 18.90 19.84
N GLY A 62 -4.28 18.10 20.80
CA GLY A 62 -4.49 18.27 22.24
C GLY A 62 -5.96 18.30 22.63
N VAL A 63 -6.74 17.37 22.10
CA VAL A 63 -8.19 17.25 22.34
C VAL A 63 -8.52 15.89 22.97
N ALA A 64 -9.67 15.80 23.65
CA ALA A 64 -10.23 14.53 24.09
C ALA A 64 -10.91 13.80 22.91
N LEU A 65 -11.20 12.50 23.05
CA LEU A 65 -11.83 11.77 21.96
C LEU A 65 -13.23 12.29 21.62
N ALA A 66 -13.96 12.82 22.61
CA ALA A 66 -15.27 13.46 22.41
C ALA A 66 -15.22 14.69 21.48
N ASP A 67 -14.09 15.40 21.48
CA ASP A 67 -13.91 16.64 20.73
C ASP A 67 -13.19 16.42 19.39
N LEU A 68 -12.81 15.16 19.08
CA LEU A 68 -12.16 14.82 17.84
C LEU A 68 -13.16 14.86 16.69
N ALA A 69 -13.14 15.96 15.93
CA ALA A 69 -14.00 16.11 14.77
C ALA A 69 -13.65 15.06 13.69
N PRO A 70 -14.65 14.44 13.02
CA PRO A 70 -14.38 13.48 11.95
C PRO A 70 -13.51 14.06 10.82
N ALA A 71 -13.71 15.34 10.46
CA ALA A 71 -12.89 16.03 9.47
C ALA A 71 -11.41 16.15 9.89
N ALA A 72 -11.15 16.35 11.19
CA ALA A 72 -9.80 16.43 11.73
C ALA A 72 -9.10 15.06 11.69
N LEU A 73 -9.84 13.97 11.88
CA LEU A 73 -9.32 12.61 11.74
C LEU A 73 -8.98 12.26 10.28
N ILE A 74 -9.83 12.64 9.32
CA ILE A 74 -9.51 12.50 7.88
C ILE A 74 -8.27 13.31 7.53
N HIS A 75 -8.22 14.56 7.99
CA HIS A 75 -7.08 15.43 7.72
C HIS A 75 -5.79 14.84 8.29
N HIS A 76 -5.81 14.36 9.54
CA HIS A 76 -4.69 13.63 10.14
C HIS A 76 -4.27 12.42 9.28
N GLY A 77 -5.24 11.67 8.77
CA GLY A 77 -5.03 10.62 7.79
C GLY A 77 -4.29 11.03 6.53
N HIS A 78 -4.66 12.15 5.96
CA HIS A 78 -4.00 12.71 4.80
C HIS A 78 -2.57 13.17 5.13
N GLU A 79 -2.39 13.85 6.25
CA GLU A 79 -1.08 14.35 6.70
C GLU A 79 -0.10 13.21 7.03
N THR A 80 -0.56 12.12 7.65
CA THR A 80 0.29 10.94 7.92
C THR A 80 0.84 10.30 6.65
N ARG A 81 0.14 10.42 5.51
CA ARG A 81 0.61 9.96 4.19
C ARG A 81 1.63 10.92 3.57
N GLY A 82 1.58 12.21 3.93
CA GLY A 82 2.51 13.24 3.46
C GLY A 82 3.85 13.24 4.21
N VAL A 83 3.88 12.79 5.46
CA VAL A 83 5.10 12.66 6.25
C VAL A 83 5.92 11.46 5.77
N LYS A 84 6.94 11.72 4.93
CA LYS A 84 7.96 10.72 4.55
C LYS A 84 8.58 10.14 5.83
N ARG A 85 8.52 8.81 6.03
CA ARG A 85 9.38 8.13 7.01
C ARG A 85 10.84 8.45 6.63
N PRO A 86 11.67 9.04 7.50
CA PRO A 86 13.11 9.07 7.27
C PRO A 86 13.58 7.63 7.12
N CYS A 87 14.29 7.34 6.04
CA CYS A 87 14.86 6.03 5.83
C CYS A 87 15.74 5.62 7.03
N GLY A 88 15.65 4.35 7.46
CA GLY A 88 16.78 3.71 8.14
C GLY A 88 16.74 3.46 9.66
N GLN A 89 15.59 3.42 10.35
CA GLN A 89 15.56 2.85 11.71
C GLN A 89 14.51 1.74 11.86
N ALA A 90 14.93 0.54 11.47
CA ALA A 90 14.41 -0.70 12.01
C ALA A 90 14.79 -0.81 13.49
N ARG A 91 13.82 -1.12 14.35
CA ARG A 91 14.08 -1.80 15.63
C ARG A 91 13.18 -3.02 15.76
N GLY A 92 13.73 -4.14 15.29
CA GLY A 92 13.92 -5.35 16.09
C GLY A 92 12.70 -6.01 16.71
N THR A 93 11.94 -6.75 15.90
CA THR A 93 11.50 -8.09 16.30
C THR A 93 12.22 -9.09 15.38
N ARG A 94 12.86 -10.10 15.98
CA ARG A 94 13.49 -11.21 15.25
C ARG A 94 12.39 -12.05 14.63
N THR A 95 12.00 -11.72 13.40
CA THR A 95 11.42 -12.57 12.35
C THR A 95 11.24 -11.66 11.13
N GLY A 96 11.88 -11.98 10.01
CA GLY A 96 11.99 -11.07 8.85
C GLY A 96 10.69 -10.85 8.07
N SER A 97 9.82 -9.96 8.57
CA SER A 97 8.81 -9.27 7.76
C SER A 97 9.02 -7.76 7.86
N SER A 98 9.37 -7.14 6.73
CA SER A 98 9.56 -5.69 6.63
C SER A 98 8.23 -5.03 6.23
N ASP A 99 7.23 -5.16 7.08
CA ASP A 99 5.90 -4.59 6.89
C ASP A 99 5.93 -3.09 7.18
N HIS A 100 6.05 -2.29 6.12
CA HIS A 100 5.92 -0.84 6.16
C HIS A 100 4.44 -0.47 6.24
N LEU A 101 3.98 -0.30 7.46
CA LEU A 101 2.58 -0.04 7.71
C LEU A 101 2.19 1.45 7.54
N PRO A 102 1.01 1.73 6.93
CA PRO A 102 0.46 3.06 6.74
C PRO A 102 -0.33 3.57 7.95
N GLY A 103 -0.37 4.90 8.14
CA GLY A 103 -1.31 5.54 9.07
C GLY A 103 -2.77 5.26 8.68
N MET A 104 -3.51 4.65 9.60
CA MET A 104 -4.83 4.05 9.53
C MET A 104 -5.95 4.96 10.05
N SER A 105 -6.04 6.19 9.54
CA SER A 105 -7.24 7.03 9.74
C SER A 105 -8.51 6.46 9.08
N CYS A 106 -8.39 5.54 8.11
CA CYS A 106 -9.52 5.02 7.35
C CYS A 106 -10.31 3.92 8.07
N THR A 107 -9.73 3.22 9.06
CA THR A 107 -10.42 2.13 9.78
C THR A 107 -11.31 2.63 10.92
N ALA A 108 -11.04 3.82 11.47
CA ALA A 108 -11.92 4.45 12.46
C ALA A 108 -13.26 4.92 11.85
N TRP A 109 -13.35 5.06 10.52
CA TRP A 109 -14.55 5.51 9.82
C TRP A 109 -15.55 4.39 9.49
N GLY A 110 -15.16 3.11 9.63
CA GLY A 110 -16.03 1.97 9.33
C GLY A 110 -17.24 1.83 10.25
N THR A 111 -17.29 2.55 11.38
CA THR A 111 -18.30 2.36 12.43
C THR A 111 -19.32 3.49 12.60
N SER A 112 -19.40 4.50 11.71
CA SER A 112 -20.44 5.54 11.84
C SER A 112 -21.03 6.02 10.51
N LEU A 113 -22.26 5.57 10.26
CA LEU A 113 -23.40 6.28 9.68
C LEU A 113 -23.09 7.44 8.72
N THR A 114 -23.13 7.18 7.41
CA THR A 114 -24.05 7.78 6.42
C THR A 114 -23.57 7.43 5.02
N GLY A 115 -24.39 6.67 4.28
CA GLY A 115 -24.14 6.37 2.88
C GLY A 115 -24.24 7.62 2.03
N HIS A 116 -23.12 8.03 1.42
CA HIS A 116 -23.09 8.85 0.20
C HIS A 116 -21.94 8.35 -0.68
N PRO A 117 -22.22 7.81 -1.88
CA PRO A 117 -21.17 7.46 -2.83
C PRO A 117 -20.73 8.72 -3.58
N ARG A 118 -19.45 9.08 -3.49
CA ARG A 118 -18.82 10.00 -4.46
C ARG A 118 -17.94 9.20 -5.41
N PRO A 119 -17.98 9.47 -6.73
CA PRO A 119 -17.10 8.82 -7.69
C PRO A 119 -15.71 9.46 -7.56
N CYS A 120 -14.75 8.76 -6.98
CA CYS A 120 -13.35 9.16 -7.02
C CYS A 120 -12.74 8.59 -8.30
N ALA A 121 -12.42 9.44 -9.27
CA ALA A 121 -11.56 9.04 -10.38
C ALA A 121 -10.17 8.65 -9.80
N PRO A 122 -9.58 7.52 -10.21
CA PRO A 122 -8.30 7.05 -9.68
C PRO A 122 -7.19 8.04 -10.06
N ARG A 123 -6.47 8.58 -9.07
CA ARG A 123 -5.26 9.39 -9.31
C ARG A 123 -4.16 8.49 -9.90
N CYS A 124 -3.82 8.71 -11.17
CA CYS A 124 -2.68 8.05 -11.81
C CYS A 124 -1.34 8.52 -11.19
N THR A 125 -0.38 7.61 -11.13
CA THR A 125 0.98 7.84 -10.61
C THR A 125 1.98 7.93 -11.77
N ALA A 126 2.73 9.02 -11.83
CA ALA A 126 3.80 9.22 -12.81
C ALA A 126 5.10 8.53 -12.38
N VAL A 127 5.96 8.21 -13.36
CA VAL A 127 7.33 7.72 -13.10
C VAL A 127 8.12 8.77 -12.33
N LYS A 128 8.70 8.38 -11.19
CA LYS A 128 9.44 9.31 -10.30
C LYS A 128 10.93 9.41 -10.59
N MET A 129 11.51 8.46 -11.33
CA MET A 129 12.91 8.46 -11.74
C MET A 129 12.97 8.38 -13.28
N PRO A 130 12.88 9.52 -14.00
CA PRO A 130 13.01 9.54 -15.45
C PRO A 130 14.47 9.39 -15.91
N GLU A 131 15.43 9.70 -15.04
CA GLU A 131 16.86 9.47 -15.26
C GLU A 131 17.11 7.96 -15.33
N GLY A 132 17.56 7.47 -16.49
CA GLY A 132 17.74 6.03 -16.77
C GLY A 132 16.58 5.35 -17.53
N LEU A 133 15.42 6.01 -17.68
CA LEU A 133 14.26 5.43 -18.40
C LEU A 133 14.62 4.98 -19.82
N ALA A 134 15.37 5.79 -20.56
CA ALA A 134 15.79 5.46 -21.91
C ALA A 134 16.68 4.19 -21.97
N GLU A 135 17.56 4.02 -20.98
CA GLU A 135 18.45 2.85 -20.89
C GLU A 135 17.67 1.59 -20.50
N GLU A 136 16.70 1.71 -19.60
CA GLU A 136 15.81 0.63 -19.18
C GLU A 136 14.94 0.13 -20.34
N LEU A 137 14.35 1.06 -21.11
CA LEU A 137 13.56 0.70 -22.29
C LEU A 137 14.44 0.09 -23.37
N ALA A 138 15.64 0.63 -23.60
CA ALA A 138 16.59 0.05 -24.54
C ALA A 138 17.05 -1.36 -24.11
N LYS A 139 17.22 -1.60 -22.80
CA LYS A 139 17.53 -2.93 -22.26
C LYS A 139 16.37 -3.90 -22.51
N ALA A 140 15.14 -3.50 -22.20
CA ALA A 140 13.95 -4.31 -22.44
C ALA A 140 13.76 -4.64 -23.93
N ASP A 141 13.92 -3.64 -24.81
CA ASP A 141 13.79 -3.79 -26.25
C ASP A 141 14.87 -4.76 -26.79
N ARG A 142 16.13 -4.68 -26.31
CA ARG A 142 17.19 -5.64 -26.65
C ARG A 142 16.91 -7.07 -26.18
N LEU A 143 16.25 -7.23 -25.03
CA LEU A 143 15.89 -8.52 -24.46
C LEU A 143 14.56 -9.07 -25.00
N GLY A 144 13.89 -8.33 -25.88
CA GLY A 144 12.58 -8.70 -26.42
C GLY A 144 11.45 -8.71 -25.39
N VAL A 145 11.65 -8.08 -24.22
CA VAL A 145 10.66 -8.06 -23.14
C VAL A 145 9.55 -7.08 -23.50
N LYS A 146 8.32 -7.58 -23.58
CA LYS A 146 7.12 -6.78 -23.84
C LYS A 146 6.09 -7.02 -22.74
N PRO A 147 5.33 -6.00 -22.33
CA PRO A 147 4.21 -6.19 -21.42
C PRO A 147 3.17 -7.13 -22.04
N VAL A 148 2.76 -8.15 -21.29
CA VAL A 148 1.75 -9.13 -21.70
C VAL A 148 0.49 -8.98 -20.87
N ALA A 149 -0.67 -9.26 -21.47
CA ALA A 149 -1.96 -9.18 -20.79
C ALA A 149 -2.36 -10.55 -20.25
N PRO A 150 -3.07 -10.65 -19.11
CA PRO A 150 -3.62 -11.90 -18.62
C PRO A 150 -4.48 -12.65 -19.65
N GLY A 151 -4.43 -13.98 -19.62
CA GLY A 151 -5.24 -14.84 -20.49
C GLY A 151 -4.67 -15.09 -21.89
N THR A 152 -3.46 -14.61 -22.19
CA THR A 152 -2.75 -14.97 -23.43
C THR A 152 -1.74 -16.10 -23.21
N ALA A 153 -1.33 -16.78 -24.28
CA ALA A 153 -0.31 -17.83 -24.18
C ALA A 153 1.04 -17.29 -23.66
N GLU A 154 1.37 -16.05 -24.00
CA GLU A 154 2.59 -15.37 -23.51
C GLU A 154 2.50 -15.06 -22.02
N PHE A 155 1.30 -14.80 -21.49
CA PHE A 155 1.10 -14.63 -20.05
C PHE A 155 1.42 -15.91 -19.30
N ASP A 156 0.95 -17.06 -19.79
CA ASP A 156 1.23 -18.38 -19.20
C ASP A 156 2.74 -18.65 -19.11
N VAL A 157 3.50 -18.27 -20.15
CA VAL A 157 4.97 -18.37 -20.17
C VAL A 157 5.62 -17.43 -19.15
N VAL A 158 5.10 -16.21 -19.01
CA VAL A 158 5.71 -15.17 -18.14
C VAL A 158 5.46 -15.43 -16.66
N ILE A 159 4.36 -16.09 -16.28
CA ILE A 159 4.04 -16.37 -14.87
C ILE A 159 4.63 -17.69 -14.37
N ASP A 160 5.16 -18.55 -15.25
CA ASP A 160 5.63 -19.89 -14.89
C ASP A 160 6.79 -19.84 -13.87
N ASN A 161 6.46 -20.12 -12.61
CA ASN A 161 7.40 -20.23 -11.48
C ASN A 161 8.30 -19.00 -11.23
N VAL A 162 7.88 -17.80 -11.66
CA VAL A 162 8.63 -16.56 -11.46
C VAL A 162 7.79 -15.46 -10.84
N VAL A 163 8.47 -14.52 -10.17
CA VAL A 163 7.85 -13.26 -9.76
C VAL A 163 7.72 -12.37 -11.00
N VAL A 164 6.53 -11.85 -11.23
CA VAL A 164 6.25 -10.87 -12.29
C VAL A 164 6.11 -9.48 -11.70
N LYS A 165 6.49 -8.46 -12.47
CA LYS A 165 6.11 -7.08 -12.22
C LYS A 165 4.80 -6.83 -12.94
N TRP A 166 3.88 -6.11 -12.31
CA TRP A 166 2.57 -5.80 -12.89
C TRP A 166 2.27 -4.31 -12.82
N ALA A 167 1.42 -3.84 -13.73
CA ALA A 167 0.85 -2.49 -13.70
C ALA A 167 -0.58 -2.50 -14.23
N VAL A 168 -1.40 -1.64 -13.63
CA VAL A 168 -2.71 -1.26 -14.14
C VAL A 168 -2.56 0.09 -14.84
N ARG A 169 -2.78 0.10 -16.15
CA ARG A 169 -2.70 1.30 -17.00
C ARG A 169 -3.85 2.26 -16.71
N GLU A 170 -3.79 3.46 -17.27
CA GLU A 170 -4.82 4.49 -17.08
C GLU A 170 -6.20 4.04 -17.58
N ASP A 171 -6.24 3.24 -18.65
CA ASP A 171 -7.46 2.61 -19.18
C ASP A 171 -8.00 1.46 -18.33
N GLY A 172 -7.31 1.09 -17.24
CA GLY A 172 -7.66 -0.02 -16.37
C GLY A 172 -7.16 -1.38 -16.84
N SER A 173 -6.47 -1.47 -17.97
CA SER A 173 -5.89 -2.73 -18.44
C SER A 173 -4.71 -3.16 -17.57
N LEU A 174 -4.66 -4.46 -17.25
CA LEU A 174 -3.60 -5.10 -16.48
C LEU A 174 -2.55 -5.67 -17.42
N VAL A 175 -1.28 -5.38 -17.14
CA VAL A 175 -0.14 -5.96 -17.85
C VAL A 175 0.92 -6.44 -16.88
N VAL A 176 1.69 -7.44 -17.33
CA VAL A 176 2.80 -8.01 -16.56
C VAL A 176 4.07 -8.14 -17.40
N VAL A 177 5.22 -8.20 -16.73
CA VAL A 177 6.53 -8.57 -17.29
C VAL A 177 7.28 -9.44 -16.27
N PRO A 178 8.18 -10.33 -16.69
CA PRO A 178 9.00 -11.08 -15.74
C PRO A 178 9.88 -10.12 -14.93
N LYS A 179 10.06 -10.39 -13.63
CA LYS A 179 10.96 -9.59 -12.78
C LYS A 179 12.42 -9.72 -13.22
N ASN A 180 12.84 -10.94 -13.53
CA ASN A 180 14.20 -11.26 -13.96
C ASN A 180 14.16 -12.05 -15.26
N ILE A 181 15.15 -11.82 -16.11
CA ILE A 181 15.46 -12.67 -17.26
C ILE A 181 16.80 -13.36 -16.99
N ASP A 182 16.84 -14.67 -17.17
CA ASP A 182 18.05 -15.47 -16.98
C ASP A 182 19.22 -14.92 -17.80
N GLY A 183 20.36 -14.72 -17.14
CA GLY A 183 21.57 -14.15 -17.76
C GLY A 183 21.53 -12.64 -18.05
N ALA A 184 20.38 -11.97 -17.92
CA ALA A 184 20.23 -10.53 -18.19
C ALA A 184 19.83 -9.69 -16.97
N GLY A 185 19.44 -10.34 -15.87
CA GLY A 185 19.12 -9.73 -14.59
C GLY A 185 17.73 -9.10 -14.56
N GLU A 186 17.56 -8.12 -13.67
CA GLU A 186 16.26 -7.53 -13.36
C GLU A 186 15.75 -6.59 -14.49
N ILE A 187 14.43 -6.58 -14.68
CA ILE A 187 13.67 -5.71 -15.60
C ILE A 187 12.97 -4.62 -14.81
N SER A 188 13.11 -3.34 -15.16
CA SER A 188 12.49 -2.23 -14.42
C SER A 188 10.96 -2.16 -14.57
N HIS A 189 10.25 -1.66 -13.54
CA HIS A 189 8.79 -1.48 -13.58
C HIS A 189 8.35 -0.51 -14.69
N SER A 190 9.19 0.47 -15.04
CA SER A 190 8.96 1.43 -16.11
C SER A 190 8.66 0.79 -17.48
N VAL A 191 9.14 -0.44 -17.70
CA VAL A 191 8.95 -1.22 -18.93
C VAL A 191 7.47 -1.57 -19.16
N LEU A 192 6.68 -1.76 -18.10
CA LEU A 192 5.27 -2.17 -18.16
C LEU A 192 4.38 -1.21 -18.98
N THR A 193 4.70 0.08 -18.93
CA THR A 193 3.94 1.14 -19.59
C THR A 193 4.80 2.02 -20.48
N ARG A 194 6.05 1.62 -20.74
CA ARG A 194 7.05 2.42 -21.47
C ARG A 194 7.20 3.85 -20.91
N GLY A 195 7.12 3.97 -19.59
CA GLY A 195 7.20 5.25 -18.88
C GLY A 195 5.89 6.03 -18.73
N ALA A 196 4.78 5.55 -19.31
CA ALA A 196 3.48 6.18 -19.10
C ALA A 196 2.99 6.01 -17.64
N PRO A 197 2.17 6.94 -17.11
CA PRO A 197 1.61 6.82 -15.78
C PRO A 197 0.78 5.54 -15.58
N VAL A 198 0.70 5.08 -14.33
CA VAL A 198 -0.08 3.89 -13.95
C VAL A 198 -1.04 4.22 -12.83
N ARG A 199 -2.20 3.55 -12.81
CA ARG A 199 -3.11 3.58 -11.66
C ARG A 199 -2.55 2.82 -10.47
N ALA A 200 -1.84 1.72 -10.76
CA ALA A 200 -1.20 0.87 -9.78
C ALA A 200 -0.04 0.09 -10.41
N ALA A 201 0.95 -0.28 -9.61
CA ALA A 201 2.03 -1.17 -10.04
C ALA A 201 2.59 -1.93 -8.85
N GLY A 202 3.21 -3.07 -9.12
CA GLY A 202 3.73 -3.91 -8.06
C GLY A 202 4.45 -5.16 -8.55
N GLU A 203 4.57 -6.12 -7.64
CA GLU A 203 5.08 -7.46 -7.94
C GLU A 203 4.03 -8.50 -7.55
N ALA A 204 3.93 -9.57 -8.32
CA ALA A 204 3.03 -10.68 -8.07
C ALA A 204 3.72 -12.02 -8.38
N SER A 205 3.31 -13.06 -7.67
CA SER A 205 3.62 -14.46 -8.00
C SER A 205 2.29 -15.16 -8.24
N ILE A 206 2.17 -15.78 -9.41
CA ILE A 206 0.93 -16.36 -9.93
C ILE A 206 1.28 -17.75 -10.41
N GLY A 207 0.44 -18.73 -10.06
CA GLY A 207 0.50 -20.08 -10.60
C GLY A 207 -0.69 -20.36 -11.50
N GLY A 208 -0.56 -21.41 -12.30
CA GLY A 208 -1.62 -21.89 -13.19
C GLY A 208 -1.41 -21.51 -14.65
N ASN A 209 -2.45 -21.75 -15.44
CA ASN A 209 -2.49 -21.51 -16.89
C ASN A 209 -3.94 -21.41 -17.36
N ALA A 210 -4.15 -21.13 -18.65
CA ALA A 210 -5.50 -21.02 -19.22
C ALA A 210 -6.35 -22.30 -19.07
N GLN A 211 -5.74 -23.49 -18.97
CA GLN A 211 -6.46 -24.77 -18.90
C GLN A 211 -6.97 -25.12 -17.50
N ILE A 212 -6.17 -24.83 -16.46
CA ILE A 212 -6.50 -25.16 -15.06
C ILE A 212 -6.99 -23.96 -14.24
N GLY A 213 -6.94 -22.76 -14.83
CA GLY A 213 -7.20 -21.50 -14.16
C GLY A 213 -5.95 -20.92 -13.49
N TYR A 214 -6.03 -19.64 -13.14
CA TYR A 214 -4.95 -18.90 -12.50
C TYR A 214 -5.23 -18.71 -11.01
N PHE A 215 -4.19 -18.79 -10.19
CA PHE A 215 -4.26 -18.49 -8.76
C PHE A 215 -3.06 -17.68 -8.31
N GLY A 216 -3.33 -16.67 -7.50
CA GLY A 216 -2.32 -15.80 -6.91
C GLY A 216 -1.67 -16.46 -5.71
N LEU A 217 -0.33 -16.43 -5.65
CA LEU A 217 0.45 -16.88 -4.49
C LEU A 217 0.80 -15.71 -3.58
N LYS A 218 1.15 -14.57 -4.18
CA LYS A 218 1.56 -13.36 -3.47
C LYS A 218 1.40 -12.15 -4.36
N ILE A 219 0.87 -11.05 -3.82
CA ILE A 219 0.82 -9.76 -4.49
C ILE A 219 1.34 -8.67 -3.55
N THR A 220 2.05 -7.70 -4.11
CA THR A 220 2.55 -6.52 -3.41
C THR A 220 2.42 -5.30 -4.31
N ASN A 221 2.35 -4.10 -3.74
CA ASN A 221 2.46 -2.83 -4.47
C ASN A 221 3.93 -2.36 -4.58
N HIS A 222 4.90 -3.28 -4.43
CA HIS A 222 6.31 -2.95 -4.49
C HIS A 222 6.72 -2.53 -5.90
N SER A 223 7.02 -1.24 -6.08
CA SER A 223 7.44 -0.66 -7.36
C SER A 223 8.46 0.43 -7.15
N GLY A 224 9.67 0.24 -7.69
CA GLY A 224 10.78 1.20 -7.56
C GLY A 224 10.52 2.55 -8.25
N HIS A 225 9.74 2.56 -9.34
CA HIS A 225 9.55 3.76 -10.18
C HIS A 225 8.23 4.49 -9.98
N PHE A 226 7.16 3.78 -9.59
CA PHE A 226 5.82 4.36 -9.50
C PHE A 226 5.43 4.76 -8.07
N TRP A 227 6.07 4.17 -7.05
CA TRP A 227 5.77 4.42 -5.63
C TRP A 227 4.26 4.51 -5.32
N PRO A 228 3.47 3.50 -5.72
CA PRO A 228 2.02 3.63 -5.70
C PRO A 228 1.48 3.44 -4.27
N SER A 229 0.39 4.12 -3.93
CA SER A 229 -0.19 4.12 -2.57
C SER A 229 -0.68 2.73 -2.15
N LEU A 230 -0.97 2.49 -0.87
CA LEU A 230 -1.55 1.20 -0.45
C LEU A 230 -2.91 0.92 -1.12
N GLU A 231 -3.68 1.97 -1.42
CA GLU A 231 -4.93 1.89 -2.17
C GLU A 231 -4.72 1.37 -3.60
N SER A 232 -3.52 1.52 -4.16
CA SER A 232 -3.16 0.93 -5.46
C SER A 232 -3.09 -0.60 -5.43
N LEU A 233 -2.83 -1.20 -4.25
CA LEU A 233 -2.85 -2.66 -4.12
C LEU A 233 -4.25 -3.20 -4.37
N GLN A 234 -5.29 -2.51 -3.88
CA GLN A 234 -6.68 -2.88 -4.15
C GLN A 234 -7.00 -2.77 -5.65
N ILE A 235 -6.51 -1.72 -6.33
CA ILE A 235 -6.66 -1.60 -7.80
C ILE A 235 -5.99 -2.79 -8.51
N GLY A 236 -4.84 -3.24 -8.02
CA GLY A 236 -4.19 -4.46 -8.51
C GLY A 236 -5.03 -5.72 -8.28
N LEU A 237 -5.51 -5.92 -7.05
CA LEU A 237 -6.37 -7.05 -6.67
C LEU A 237 -7.64 -7.11 -7.54
N ASP A 238 -8.31 -5.97 -7.72
CA ASP A 238 -9.52 -5.87 -8.53
C ASP A 238 -9.23 -6.18 -10.01
N ALA A 239 -8.11 -5.67 -10.54
CA ALA A 239 -7.71 -5.93 -11.92
C ALA A 239 -7.32 -7.39 -12.17
N PHE A 240 -6.62 -8.03 -11.22
CA PHE A 240 -6.31 -9.45 -11.27
C PHE A 240 -7.57 -10.32 -11.13
N ALA A 241 -8.49 -9.96 -10.24
CA ALA A 241 -9.77 -10.65 -10.08
C ALA A 241 -10.62 -10.59 -11.35
N ALA A 242 -10.67 -9.41 -12.00
CA ALA A 242 -11.33 -9.24 -13.30
C ALA A 242 -10.68 -10.07 -14.41
N ALA A 243 -9.38 -10.35 -14.29
CA ALA A 243 -8.63 -11.24 -15.19
C ALA A 243 -8.72 -12.72 -14.81
N GLY A 244 -9.51 -13.10 -13.78
CA GLY A 244 -9.67 -14.48 -13.35
C GLY A 244 -8.59 -15.01 -12.41
N VAL A 245 -7.72 -14.13 -11.88
CA VAL A 245 -6.69 -14.49 -10.90
C VAL A 245 -7.14 -14.03 -9.51
N ARG A 246 -7.24 -14.96 -8.54
CA ARG A 246 -7.59 -14.64 -7.15
C ARG A 246 -6.39 -14.81 -6.23
N PHE A 247 -6.16 -13.83 -5.36
CA PHE A 247 -5.14 -13.83 -4.32
C PHE A 247 -5.78 -14.02 -2.94
#